data_AF-W1WEC5-F1
#
_entry.id   AF-W1WEC5-F1
#
_cell.length_a   1.000
_cell.length_b   1.000
_cell.length_c   1.000
_cell.angle_alpha   90.00
_cell.angle_beta   90.00
_cell.angle_gamma   90.00
#
_symmetry.space_group_name_H-M   'P 1'
#
loop_
_entity.id
_entity.type
_entity.pdbx_description
1 polymer ?
#
loop_
_entity_poly.entity_id
_entity_poly.type
_entity_poly.pdbx_seq_one_letter_code
_entity_poly.pdbx_strand_id
1 'polypeptide(L)' 'MWGDEVEFSAEKDSEGYILKIAERKNSLVRPPIVNIDQAVVIMSAKEPDFNPNLLDRYLVLLEQKAIHSIIYIS' A
#
# COMPACT_ATOMS: atom_id res chain seq x y z
N MET A 1 11.08 -5.09 3.86
CA MET A 1 10.15 -4.67 2.79
C MET A 1 10.01 -3.17 2.83
N TRP A 2 9.64 -2.54 1.73
CA TRP A 2 9.40 -1.10 1.70
C TRP A 2 8.19 -0.81 2.62
N GLY A 3 8.30 0.24 3.43
CA GLY A 3 7.29 0.59 4.44
C GLY A 3 7.43 -0.14 5.78
N ASP A 4 8.42 -1.01 5.98
CA ASP A 4 8.69 -1.58 7.30
C ASP A 4 9.09 -0.49 8.30
N GLU A 5 8.45 -0.49 9.47
CA GLU A 5 8.92 0.27 10.63
C GLU A 5 9.98 -0.56 11.35
N VAL A 6 11.16 0.04 11.56
CA VAL A 6 12.34 -0.66 12.08
C VAL A 6 13.00 0.07 13.24
N GLU A 7 13.38 -0.69 14.26
CA GLU A 7 14.37 -0.24 15.23
C GLU A 7 15.74 -0.47 14.62
N PHE A 8 16.58 0.55 14.59
CA PHE A 8 17.94 0.44 14.07
C PHE A 8 18.93 1.10 15.02
N SER A 9 20.18 0.65 14.96
CA SER A 9 21.29 1.24 15.68
C SER A 9 22.32 1.74 14.68
N ALA A 10 22.78 2.96 14.86
CA ALA A 10 23.81 3.57 14.03
C ALA A 10 24.79 4.33 14.93
N GLU A 11 26.07 3.95 14.85
CA GLU A 11 27.15 4.77 15.40
C GLU A 11 27.46 5.93 14.44
N LYS A 12 28.08 7.00 14.94
CA LYS A 12 28.52 8.12 14.09
C LYS A 12 29.47 7.59 13.01
N ASP A 13 29.15 7.88 11.75
CA ASP A 13 29.90 7.49 10.55
C ASP A 13 29.98 5.99 10.23
N SER A 14 29.02 5.18 10.72
CA SER A 14 28.92 3.75 10.40
C SER A 14 27.61 3.39 9.69
N GLU A 15 27.63 2.31 8.91
CA GLU A 15 26.43 1.70 8.35
C GLU A 15 25.58 1.11 9.49
N GLY A 16 24.41 1.71 9.73
CA GLY A 16 23.50 1.26 10.77
C GLY A 16 22.89 -0.11 10.47
N TYR A 17 22.59 -0.88 11.52
CA TYR A 17 21.99 -2.21 11.42
C TYR A 17 20.56 -2.21 11.96
N ILE A 18 19.68 -2.94 11.29
CA ILE A 18 18.30 -3.16 11.74
C ILE A 18 18.33 -4.15 12.90
N LEU A 19 17.81 -3.73 14.06
CA LEU A 19 17.67 -4.54 15.27
C LEU A 19 16.38 -5.36 15.26
N LYS A 20 15.28 -4.71 14.83
CA LYS A 20 13.94 -5.29 14.89
C LYS A 20 13.04 -4.67 13.84
N ILE A 21 12.10 -5.45 13.33
CA ILE A 21 11.02 -5.00 12.45
C ILE A 21 9.72 -5.10 13.26
N ALA A 22 8.93 -4.02 13.26
CA ALA A 22 7.63 -3.99 13.93
C ALA A 22 6.60 -4.90 13.25
N GLU A 23 5.48 -5.18 13.93
CA GLU A 23 4.38 -5.93 13.33
C GLU A 23 3.78 -5.15 12.16
N ARG A 24 3.55 -5.83 11.04
CA ARG A 24 3.03 -5.21 9.83
C ARG A 24 1.50 -5.18 9.88
N LYS A 25 0.90 -4.01 9.68
CA LYS A 25 -0.57 -3.89 9.61
C LYS A 25 -1.17 -4.54 8.35
N ASN A 26 -0.46 -4.47 7.22
CA ASN A 26 -0.86 -5.11 5.96
C ASN A 26 0.33 -5.34 5.02
N SER A 27 0.10 -6.10 3.94
CA SER A 27 1.13 -6.45 2.96
C SER A 27 0.56 -6.69 1.55
N LEU A 28 1.15 -6.02 0.57
CA LEU A 28 0.94 -6.25 -0.86
C LEU A 28 2.07 -7.09 -1.43
N VAL A 29 1.71 -8.01 -2.34
CA VAL A 29 2.67 -8.88 -3.02
C VAL A 29 3.28 -8.18 -4.25
N ARG A 30 2.51 -7.29 -4.90
CA ARG A 30 2.94 -6.60 -6.11
C ARG A 30 2.39 -5.16 -6.14
N PRO A 31 3.26 -4.14 -6.08
CA PRO A 31 4.67 -4.23 -5.67
C PRO A 31 4.81 -4.78 -4.23
N PRO A 32 5.97 -5.33 -3.83
CA PRO A 32 6.19 -5.86 -2.48
C PRO A 32 6.38 -4.72 -1.47
N ILE A 33 5.28 -4.22 -0.92
CA ILE A 33 5.22 -3.10 0.05
C ILE A 33 4.27 -3.44 1.20
N VAL A 34 4.57 -2.92 2.38
CA VAL A 34 3.80 -3.13 3.61
C VAL A 34 3.40 -1.80 4.24
N ASN A 35 2.52 -1.89 5.24
CA ASN A 35 2.09 -0.77 6.06
C ASN A 35 1.46 0.39 5.27
N ILE A 36 0.62 0.05 4.29
CA ILE A 36 -0.08 1.02 3.45
C ILE A 36 -1.31 1.52 4.20
N ASP A 37 -1.47 2.84 4.29
CA ASP A 37 -2.68 3.45 4.86
C ASP A 37 -3.81 3.56 3.83
N GLN A 38 -3.48 4.04 2.64
CA GLN A 38 -4.46 4.43 1.63
C GLN A 38 -4.05 3.96 0.23
N ALA A 39 -5.05 3.68 -0.60
CA ALA A 39 -4.87 3.42 -2.02
C ALA A 39 -5.90 4.20 -2.83
N VAL A 40 -5.46 4.83 -3.92
CA VAL A 40 -6.32 5.61 -4.82
C VAL A 40 -6.65 4.76 -6.04
N VAL A 41 -7.94 4.51 -6.26
CA VAL A 41 -8.44 3.83 -7.46
C VAL A 41 -8.88 4.89 -8.46
N ILE A 42 -8.13 5.01 -9.55
CA ILE A 42 -8.36 5.99 -10.62
C ILE A 42 -9.16 5.32 -11.73
N MET A 43 -10.28 5.92 -12.13
CA MET A 43 -11.10 5.48 -13.25
C MET A 43 -11.50 6.64 -14.16
N SER A 44 -11.60 6.35 -15.45
CA SER A 44 -12.16 7.30 -16.41
C SER A 44 -13.69 7.29 -16.36
N ALA A 45 -14.31 8.47 -16.45
CA ALA A 45 -15.75 8.63 -16.54
C ALA A 45 -16.29 8.27 -17.94
N LYS A 46 -15.47 8.50 -18.98
CA LYS A 46 -15.92 8.41 -20.38
C LYS A 46 -14.91 7.80 -21.35
N GLU A 47 -13.62 8.11 -21.25
CA GLU A 47 -12.60 7.50 -22.11
C GLU A 47 -11.47 6.87 -21.27
N PRO A 48 -11.45 5.53 -21.10
CA PRO A 48 -12.47 4.54 -21.49
C PRO A 48 -13.79 4.65 -20.69
N ASP A 49 -14.83 3.94 -21.14
CA ASP A 49 -16.11 3.86 -20.41
C ASP A 49 -15.91 3.35 -18.98
N PHE A 50 -16.62 3.99 -18.04
CA PHE A 50 -16.61 3.58 -16.64
C PHE A 50 -17.12 2.14 -16.48
N ASN A 51 -16.35 1.30 -15.78
CA ASN A 51 -16.70 -0.10 -15.53
C ASN A 51 -16.87 -0.35 -14.01
N PRO A 52 -18.12 -0.40 -13.51
CA PRO A 52 -18.40 -0.65 -12.09
C PRO A 52 -17.81 -1.97 -11.58
N ASN A 53 -17.84 -3.04 -12.39
CA ASN A 53 -17.31 -4.35 -11.99
C ASN A 53 -15.79 -4.30 -11.79
N LEU A 54 -15.08 -3.49 -12.57
CA LEU A 54 -13.65 -3.28 -12.40
C LEU A 54 -13.37 -2.53 -11.10
N LEU A 55 -14.18 -1.52 -10.76
CA LEU A 55 -14.06 -0.76 -9.52
C LEU A 55 -14.25 -1.68 -8.32
N ASP A 56 -15.35 -2.43 -8.29
CA ASP A 56 -15.67 -3.35 -7.19
C ASP A 56 -14.55 -4.37 -6.97
N ARG A 57 -13.97 -4.90 -8.05
CA ARG A 57 -12.84 -5.82 -7.95
C ARG A 57 -11.63 -5.19 -7.26
N TYR A 58 -11.33 -3.92 -7.51
CA TYR A 58 -10.26 -3.20 -6.80
C TYR A 58 -10.63 -2.91 -5.35
N LEU A 59 -11.87 -2.47 -5.10
CA LEU A 59 -12.34 -2.17 -3.74
C LEU A 59 -12.29 -3.40 -2.84
N VAL A 60 -12.79 -4.55 -3.32
CA VAL A 60 -12.74 -5.83 -2.58
C VAL A 60 -11.30 -6.25 -2.30
N LEU A 61 -10.39 -6.07 -3.25
CA LEU A 61 -8.98 -6.41 -3.07
C LEU A 61 -8.32 -5.54 -2.00
N LEU A 62 -8.58 -4.23 -2.01
CA LEU A 62 -8.04 -3.28 -1.02
C LEU A 62 -8.61 -3.55 0.38
N GLU A 63 -9.91 -3.83 0.47
CA GLU A 63 -10.58 -4.15 1.73
C GLU A 63 -10.05 -5.44 2.34
N GLN A 64 -9.84 -6.49 1.52
CA GLN A 64 -9.21 -7.74 1.98
C GLN A 64 -7.80 -7.51 2.56
N LYS A 65 -7.13 -6.45 2.12
CA LYS A 65 -5.80 -6.06 2.59
C LYS A 65 -5.82 -5.05 3.73
N ALA A 66 -7.00 -4.69 4.26
CA ALA A 66 -7.15 -3.64 5.27
C ALA A 66 -6.46 -2.33 4.84
N ILE A 67 -6.66 -1.92 3.58
CA ILE A 67 -6.16 -0.66 3.01
C ILE A 67 -7.36 0.22 2.71
N HIS A 68 -7.37 1.45 3.23
CA HIS A 68 -8.46 2.38 2.97
C HIS A 68 -8.45 2.85 1.51
N SER A 69 -9.57 2.71 0.82
CA SER A 69 -9.67 3.06 -0.60
C SER A 69 -10.22 4.47 -0.79
N ILE A 70 -9.64 5.22 -1.74
CA ILE A 70 -10.12 6.52 -2.23
C ILE A 70 -10.44 6.35 -3.71
N ILE A 71 -11.65 6.71 -4.10
CA ILE A 71 -12.11 6.60 -5.49
C ILE A 71 -11.93 7.96 -6.17
N TYR A 72 -11.25 7.98 -7.31
CA TYR A 72 -11.11 9.16 -8.15
C TYR A 72 -11.64 8.85 -9.55
N ILE A 73 -12.65 9.61 -9.99
CA ILE A 73 -13.28 9.48 -11.30
C ILE A 73 -13.05 10.78 -12.08
N SER A 74 -12.49 10.70 -13.28
CA SER A 74 -12.22 11.85 -14.16
C SER A 74 -12.72 11.67 -15.58
#